data_AF-A0A534YJN6-F1
#
_entry.id   AF-A0A534YJN6-F1
#
_cell.length_a   1.000
_cell.length_b   1.000
_cell.length_c   1.000
_cell.angle_alpha   90.00
_cell.angle_beta   90.00
_cell.angle_gamma   90.00
#
_symmetry.space_group_name_H-M   'P 1'
#
loop_
_entity.id
_entity.type
_entity.pdbx_description
1 polymer ?
#
loop_
_entity_poly.entity_id
_entity_poly.type
_entity_poly.pdbx_seq_one_letter_code
_entity_poly.pdbx_strand_id
1 'polypeptide(L)'
;MQPPFPPLEPTPARVDLPDARRANRDGIVALSRTMTPGLVLQAYRKGIFPWPIAQGLVPWASPDPRAHFPLDGDDPWPRHVRRALKLSFRVTFDEAFAEVMQACAAERAEGTWITPDFAGESMFHRRTGASKVAFARMVERLRLRKFRLFDVQVMSPHLSTLGCVELSRDEYLRIVERCVRDSIPF
;
A
#
# COMPACT_ATOMS: atom_id res chain seq x y z
N MET A 1 0.00 -15.82 18.48
CA MET A 1 -0.40 -16.75 17.40
C MET A 1 0.69 -16.72 16.35
N GLN A 2 1.32 -17.85 16.06
CA GLN A 2 2.09 -18.00 14.83
C GLN A 2 1.13 -17.78 13.65
N PRO A 3 1.52 -17.06 12.59
CA PRO A 3 0.71 -16.99 11.39
C PRO A 3 0.46 -18.42 10.89
N PRO A 4 -0.76 -18.74 10.39
CA PRO A 4 -1.12 -20.09 9.96
C PRO A 4 -0.23 -20.61 8.82
N PHE A 5 0.50 -19.72 8.15
CA PHE A 5 1.48 -20.04 7.12
C PHE A 5 2.81 -19.34 7.46
N PRO A 6 3.94 -20.08 7.58
CA PRO A 6 5.25 -19.45 7.69
C PRO A 6 5.55 -18.69 6.38
N PRO A 7 6.25 -17.54 6.44
CA PRO A 7 6.64 -16.81 5.24
C PRO A 7 7.54 -17.71 4.37
N LEU A 8 7.13 -17.90 3.11
CA LEU A 8 7.95 -18.56 2.10
C LEU A 8 8.61 -17.48 1.26
N GLU A 9 9.94 -17.45 1.26
CA GLU A 9 10.69 -16.58 0.36
C GLU A 9 10.45 -17.02 -1.09
N PRO A 10 9.92 -16.14 -1.96
CA PRO A 10 9.68 -16.51 -3.33
C PRO A 10 10.98 -16.63 -4.11
N THR A 11 10.90 -17.26 -5.28
CA THR A 11 12.00 -17.23 -6.24
C THR A 11 12.41 -15.78 -6.54
N PRO A 12 13.71 -15.45 -6.46
CA PRO A 12 14.19 -14.10 -6.77
C PRO A 12 13.76 -13.63 -8.16
N ALA A 13 13.61 -12.31 -8.30
CA ALA A 13 13.34 -11.70 -9.59
C ALA A 13 14.47 -12.06 -10.58
N ARG A 14 14.10 -12.47 -11.80
CA ARG A 14 15.07 -12.77 -12.86
C ARG A 14 15.71 -11.52 -13.47
N VAL A 15 15.10 -10.37 -13.24
CA VAL A 15 15.52 -9.07 -13.76
C VAL A 15 15.62 -8.09 -12.60
N ASP A 16 16.51 -7.11 -12.73
CA ASP A 16 16.61 -6.03 -11.77
C ASP A 16 15.83 -4.81 -12.25
N LEU A 17 14.86 -4.37 -11.45
CA LEU A 17 14.17 -3.11 -11.73
C LEU A 17 15.15 -1.93 -11.61
N PRO A 18 15.08 -0.92 -12.50
CA PRO A 18 15.90 0.29 -12.39
C PRO A 18 15.68 1.03 -11.07
N ASP A 19 16.58 1.97 -10.74
CA ASP A 19 16.38 2.91 -9.64
C ASP A 19 15.10 3.72 -9.87
N ALA A 20 14.25 3.80 -8.83
CA ALA A 20 13.00 4.55 -8.81
C ALA A 20 13.16 6.03 -9.16
N ARG A 21 14.34 6.62 -8.91
CA ARG A 21 14.66 8.02 -9.29
C ARG A 21 14.70 8.23 -10.80
N ARG A 22 14.80 7.16 -11.58
CA ARG A 22 14.79 7.20 -13.05
C ARG A 22 13.38 7.19 -13.64
N ALA A 23 12.33 7.19 -12.81
CA ALA A 23 10.97 7.22 -13.33
C ALA A 23 10.74 8.49 -14.18
N ASN A 24 10.00 8.32 -15.26
CA ASN A 24 9.63 9.40 -16.18
C ASN A 24 8.64 10.39 -15.53
N ARG A 25 8.11 11.33 -16.33
CA ARG A 25 7.16 12.36 -15.86
C ARG A 25 5.85 11.79 -15.33
N ASP A 26 5.46 10.61 -15.77
CA ASP A 26 4.26 9.90 -15.31
C ASP A 26 4.56 8.99 -14.11
N GLY A 27 5.79 9.04 -13.58
CA GLY A 27 6.23 8.18 -12.49
C GLY A 27 6.55 6.75 -12.92
N ILE A 28 6.60 6.41 -14.22
CA ILE A 28 6.88 5.05 -14.69
C ILE A 28 8.38 4.80 -14.76
N VAL A 29 8.82 3.72 -14.10
CA VAL A 29 10.22 3.25 -14.03
C VAL A 29 10.49 2.18 -15.09
N ALA A 30 9.57 1.24 -15.26
CA ALA A 30 9.71 0.11 -16.17
C ALA A 30 8.35 -0.44 -16.59
N LEU A 31 8.34 -1.27 -17.63
CA LEU A 31 7.18 -2.07 -18.05
C LEU A 31 7.60 -3.54 -18.05
N SER A 32 6.72 -4.43 -17.59
CA SER A 32 6.91 -5.88 -17.74
C SER A 32 5.66 -6.56 -18.30
N ARG A 33 5.81 -7.79 -18.78
CA ARG A 33 4.68 -8.68 -19.14
C ARG A 33 4.33 -9.68 -18.04
N THR A 34 5.09 -9.67 -16.94
CA THR A 34 4.94 -10.61 -15.83
C THR A 34 5.07 -9.90 -14.50
N MET A 35 4.39 -10.43 -13.49
CA MET A 35 4.41 -9.93 -12.12
C MET A 35 4.64 -11.11 -11.17
N THR A 36 5.89 -11.60 -11.14
CA THR A 36 6.26 -12.68 -10.22
C THR A 36 6.37 -12.16 -8.79
N PRO A 37 6.14 -12.99 -7.75
CA PRO A 37 6.27 -12.54 -6.37
C PRO A 37 7.66 -11.95 -6.04
N GLY A 38 8.74 -12.52 -6.59
CA GLY A 38 10.09 -11.97 -6.43
C GLY A 38 10.25 -10.58 -7.03
N LEU A 39 9.61 -10.31 -8.19
CA LEU A 39 9.63 -9.00 -8.83
C LEU A 39 8.82 -7.96 -8.02
N VAL A 40 7.67 -8.37 -7.47
CA VAL A 40 6.87 -7.52 -6.58
C VAL A 40 7.67 -7.15 -5.32
N LEU A 41 8.28 -8.12 -4.63
CA LEU A 41 9.09 -7.85 -3.45
C LEU A 41 10.30 -6.94 -3.76
N GLN A 42 10.98 -7.16 -4.89
CA GLN A 42 12.05 -6.28 -5.35
C GLN A 42 11.54 -4.86 -5.59
N ALA A 43 10.38 -4.70 -6.24
CA ALA A 43 9.80 -3.39 -6.51
C ALA A 43 9.54 -2.62 -5.21
N TYR A 44 8.82 -3.21 -4.26
CA TYR A 44 8.49 -2.55 -3.00
C TYR A 44 9.73 -2.18 -2.19
N ARG A 45 10.77 -3.05 -2.17
CA ARG A 45 12.07 -2.74 -1.55
C ARG A 45 12.79 -1.56 -2.21
N LYS A 46 12.49 -1.26 -3.47
CA LYS A 46 13.02 -0.11 -4.22
C LYS A 46 12.07 1.09 -4.24
N GLY A 47 10.97 1.06 -3.49
CA GLY A 47 9.94 2.13 -3.49
C GLY A 47 9.07 2.17 -4.75
N ILE A 48 9.09 1.08 -5.52
CA ILE A 48 8.37 0.90 -6.78
C ILE A 48 7.16 0.00 -6.52
N PHE A 49 6.05 0.22 -7.22
CA PHE A 49 4.87 -0.63 -7.12
C PHE A 49 4.21 -0.81 -8.49
N PRO A 50 3.49 -1.91 -8.71
CA PRO A 50 2.73 -2.09 -9.94
C PRO A 50 1.57 -1.09 -10.01
N TRP A 51 1.46 -0.39 -11.12
CA TRP A 51 0.32 0.47 -11.49
C TRP A 51 -0.65 -0.34 -12.37
N PRO A 52 -1.94 0.05 -12.51
CA PRO A 52 -2.94 -0.73 -13.26
C PRO A 52 -2.42 -1.18 -14.63
N ILE A 53 -2.72 -2.44 -14.93
CA ILE A 53 -2.31 -3.11 -16.16
C ILE A 53 -3.05 -2.47 -17.35
N ALA A 54 -2.28 -2.00 -18.32
CA ALA A 54 -2.81 -1.58 -19.61
C ALA A 54 -2.32 -2.57 -20.67
N GLN A 55 -3.25 -3.19 -21.41
CA GLN A 55 -2.93 -3.99 -22.61
C GLN A 55 -1.97 -5.16 -22.34
N GLY A 56 -2.07 -5.82 -21.18
CA GLY A 56 -1.21 -6.96 -20.81
C GLY A 56 0.22 -6.57 -20.37
N LEU A 57 0.47 -5.28 -20.15
CA LEU A 57 1.70 -4.76 -19.56
C LEU A 57 1.45 -4.30 -18.13
N VAL A 58 2.41 -4.56 -17.26
CA VAL A 58 2.47 -4.08 -15.88
C VAL A 58 3.43 -2.90 -15.84
N PRO A 59 2.93 -1.66 -15.68
CA PRO A 59 3.79 -0.52 -15.40
C PRO A 59 4.27 -0.58 -13.96
N TRP A 60 5.57 -0.41 -13.77
CA TRP A 60 6.22 -0.29 -12.46
C TRP A 60 6.45 1.18 -12.17
N ALA A 61 5.78 1.71 -11.16
CA ALA A 61 5.69 3.14 -10.89
C ALA A 61 6.38 3.55 -9.57
N SER A 62 6.89 4.77 -9.57
CA SER A 62 7.34 5.54 -8.42
C SER A 62 7.04 7.03 -8.67
N PRO A 63 5.82 7.50 -8.34
CA PRO A 63 5.38 8.86 -8.57
C PRO A 63 6.16 9.86 -7.72
N ASP A 64 6.10 11.11 -8.16
CA ASP A 64 6.63 12.27 -7.47
C ASP A 64 5.60 13.41 -7.60
N PRO A 65 4.91 13.80 -6.52
CA PRO A 65 5.09 13.37 -5.13
C PRO A 65 4.59 11.94 -4.83
N ARG A 66 4.97 11.42 -3.65
CA ARG A 66 4.52 10.13 -3.09
C ARG A 66 3.70 10.35 -1.82
N ALA A 67 2.51 9.75 -1.74
CA ALA A 67 1.61 9.92 -0.61
C ALA A 67 1.85 8.85 0.48
N HIS A 68 1.80 9.28 1.75
CA HIS A 68 1.93 8.41 2.91
C HIS A 68 1.07 8.90 4.07
N PHE A 69 0.86 8.05 5.08
CA PHE A 69 0.32 8.46 6.36
C PHE A 69 1.46 8.57 7.41
N PRO A 70 1.65 9.73 8.06
CA PRO A 70 2.65 9.88 9.11
C PRO A 70 2.35 8.99 10.32
N LEU A 71 3.31 8.13 10.70
CA LEU A 71 3.18 7.27 11.88
C LEU A 71 3.74 7.91 13.15
N ASP A 72 4.52 8.98 13.03
CA ASP A 72 5.03 9.77 14.15
C ASP A 72 4.03 10.87 14.57
N GLY A 73 3.86 11.09 15.88
CA GLY A 73 3.03 12.16 16.43
C GLY A 73 1.83 11.69 17.27
N ASP A 74 1.26 12.63 18.03
CA ASP A 74 0.00 12.43 18.76
C ASP A 74 -1.18 12.48 17.79
N ASP A 75 -2.29 11.77 18.07
CA ASP A 75 -3.41 11.60 17.14
C ASP A 75 -4.51 12.67 17.24
N PRO A 76 -4.52 13.73 16.41
CA PRO A 76 -5.74 14.49 16.16
C PRO A 76 -6.45 13.92 14.93
N TRP A 77 -6.93 12.67 14.99
CA TRP A 77 -7.83 12.12 13.97
C TRP A 77 -8.90 13.16 13.61
N PRO A 78 -9.15 13.46 12.32
CA PRO A 78 -10.17 14.42 11.94
C PRO A 78 -11.52 14.09 12.57
N ARG A 79 -12.37 15.10 12.83
CA ARG A 79 -13.65 14.93 13.55
C ARG A 79 -14.48 13.77 13.00
N HIS A 80 -14.51 13.59 11.69
CA HIS A 80 -15.29 12.54 11.03
C HIS A 80 -14.70 11.13 11.24
N VAL A 81 -13.38 10.97 11.38
CA VAL A 81 -12.75 9.71 11.77
C VAL A 81 -13.05 9.40 13.23
N ARG A 82 -12.95 10.40 14.13
CA ARG A 82 -13.33 10.22 15.55
C ARG A 82 -14.79 9.79 15.73
N ARG A 83 -15.69 10.27 14.88
CA ARG A 83 -17.09 9.82 14.87
C ARG A 83 -17.21 8.37 14.39
N ALA A 84 -16.48 7.99 13.34
CA ALA A 84 -16.48 6.63 12.83
C ALA A 84 -15.94 5.63 13.87
N LEU A 85 -14.91 6.00 14.64
CA LEU A 85 -14.34 5.18 15.72
C LEU A 85 -15.32 4.84 16.86
N LYS A 86 -16.45 5.55 16.97
CA LYS A 86 -17.53 5.24 17.94
C LYS A 86 -18.51 4.17 17.44
N LEU A 87 -18.43 3.79 16.16
CA LEU A 87 -19.30 2.76 15.59
C LEU A 87 -18.84 1.37 16.02
N SER A 88 -19.80 0.45 16.16
CA SER A 88 -19.53 -0.91 16.63
C SER A 88 -19.09 -1.80 15.47
N PHE A 89 -17.77 -1.82 15.20
CA PHE A 89 -17.14 -2.75 14.26
C PHE A 89 -16.18 -3.69 14.99
N ARG A 90 -16.23 -4.99 14.65
CA ARG A 90 -15.13 -5.92 14.94
C ARG A 90 -14.08 -5.73 13.84
N VAL A 91 -12.85 -5.39 14.23
CA VAL A 91 -11.71 -5.31 13.31
C VAL A 91 -10.82 -6.52 13.52
N THR A 92 -10.51 -7.19 12.43
CA THR A 92 -9.64 -8.36 12.38
C THR A 92 -8.58 -8.12 11.33
N PHE A 93 -7.54 -8.94 11.36
CA PHE A 93 -6.45 -8.85 10.41
C PHE A 93 -6.14 -10.25 9.93
N ASP A 94 -5.91 -10.39 8.63
CA ASP A 94 -5.54 -11.65 7.98
C ASP A 94 -6.55 -12.80 8.17
N GLU A 95 -7.79 -12.52 8.63
CA GLU A 95 -8.85 -13.53 8.80
C GLU A 95 -9.58 -13.85 7.47
N ALA A 96 -9.62 -12.93 6.50
CA ALA A 96 -10.41 -13.08 5.28
C ALA A 96 -9.79 -12.35 4.06
N PHE A 97 -8.49 -12.55 3.81
CA PHE A 97 -7.74 -11.82 2.77
C PHE A 97 -8.41 -11.90 1.38
N ALA A 98 -8.77 -13.11 0.92
CA ALA A 98 -9.36 -13.30 -0.41
C ALA A 98 -10.69 -12.54 -0.58
N GLU A 99 -11.56 -12.55 0.44
CA GLU A 99 -12.83 -11.83 0.42
C GLU A 99 -12.64 -10.32 0.38
N VAL A 100 -11.67 -9.80 1.15
CA VAL A 100 -11.31 -8.37 1.13
C VAL A 100 -10.81 -7.96 -0.25
N MET A 101 -9.93 -8.74 -0.88
CA MET A 101 -9.40 -8.41 -2.21
C MET A 101 -10.50 -8.45 -3.27
N GLN A 102 -11.37 -9.46 -3.25
CA GLN A 102 -12.52 -9.55 -4.16
C GLN A 102 -13.47 -8.36 -4.00
N ALA A 103 -13.74 -7.94 -2.76
CA ALA A 103 -14.60 -6.79 -2.49
C ALA A 103 -13.96 -5.48 -2.98
N CYS A 104 -12.65 -5.28 -2.75
CA CYS A 104 -11.90 -4.17 -3.29
C CYS A 104 -11.92 -4.15 -4.82
N ALA A 105 -11.96 -5.31 -5.48
CA ALA A 105 -12.02 -5.43 -6.94
C ALA A 105 -13.35 -4.98 -7.55
N ALA A 106 -14.45 -5.23 -6.83
CA ALA A 106 -15.81 -5.01 -7.32
C ALA A 106 -16.32 -3.57 -7.16
N GLU A 107 -15.66 -2.72 -6.35
CA GLU A 107 -16.26 -1.48 -5.85
C GLU A 107 -16.10 -0.24 -6.76
N ARG A 108 -15.40 -0.31 -7.90
CA ARG A 108 -15.21 0.87 -8.78
C ARG A 108 -15.84 0.68 -10.17
N ALA A 109 -16.74 1.60 -10.53
CA ALA A 109 -17.43 1.66 -11.82
C ALA A 109 -16.49 1.96 -13.01
N GLU A 110 -15.35 2.61 -12.76
CA GLU A 110 -14.30 2.87 -13.77
C GLU A 110 -13.26 1.74 -13.86
N GLY A 111 -13.53 0.59 -13.22
CA GLY A 111 -12.57 -0.48 -13.01
C GLY A 111 -11.72 -0.25 -11.77
N THR A 112 -11.24 -1.33 -11.20
CA THR A 112 -10.22 -1.29 -10.16
C THR A 112 -8.92 -1.79 -10.77
N TRP A 113 -7.81 -1.42 -10.15
CA TRP A 113 -6.52 -2.02 -10.40
C TRP A 113 -6.41 -3.42 -9.77
N ILE A 114 -7.52 -3.97 -9.26
CA ILE A 114 -7.58 -5.34 -8.79
C ILE A 114 -8.32 -6.13 -9.86
N THR A 115 -7.57 -6.75 -10.77
CA THR A 115 -8.09 -7.64 -11.81
C THR A 115 -7.92 -9.11 -11.37
N PRO A 116 -8.52 -10.09 -12.06
CA PRO A 116 -8.19 -11.50 -11.81
C PRO A 116 -6.69 -11.79 -11.87
N ASP A 117 -5.93 -11.00 -12.64
CA ASP A 117 -4.49 -11.12 -12.83
C ASP A 117 -3.65 -10.25 -11.86
N PHE A 118 -4.29 -9.33 -11.12
CA PHE A 118 -3.59 -8.33 -10.33
C PHE A 118 -4.36 -7.97 -9.06
N ALA A 119 -3.73 -8.04 -7.90
CA ALA A 119 -4.35 -7.68 -6.63
C ALA A 119 -3.59 -6.52 -5.98
N GLY A 120 -3.97 -5.30 -6.36
CA GLY A 120 -3.47 -4.07 -5.74
C GLY A 120 -4.03 -3.77 -4.36
N GLU A 121 -3.29 -3.02 -3.54
CA GLU A 121 -3.72 -2.56 -2.22
C GLU A 121 -4.89 -1.56 -2.32
N SER A 122 -6.07 -1.94 -1.86
CA SER A 122 -7.18 -0.98 -1.82
C SER A 122 -8.02 -1.12 -0.57
N MET A 123 -8.95 -0.18 -0.43
CA MET A 123 -9.94 -0.18 0.63
C MET A 123 -11.32 -0.15 0.01
N PHE A 124 -12.26 -0.81 0.68
CA PHE A 124 -13.66 -0.84 0.30
C PHE A 124 -14.57 -0.56 1.51
N HIS A 125 -15.84 -0.24 1.29
CA HIS A 125 -16.82 -0.20 2.38
C HIS A 125 -18.26 -0.47 1.94
N ARG A 126 -18.90 -1.44 2.62
CA ARG A 126 -20.35 -1.71 2.46
C ARG A 126 -21.22 -1.03 3.51
N ARG A 127 -20.61 -0.43 4.53
CA ARG A 127 -21.26 0.30 5.63
C ARG A 127 -20.49 1.59 5.89
N THR A 128 -21.21 2.69 6.03
CA THR A 128 -20.63 4.01 6.33
C THR A 128 -19.72 3.93 7.56
N GLY A 129 -18.49 4.42 7.41
CA GLY A 129 -17.50 4.48 8.50
C GLY A 129 -16.59 3.25 8.60
N ALA A 130 -16.92 2.11 7.96
CA ALA A 130 -16.13 0.89 8.06
C ALA A 130 -14.67 1.07 7.59
N SER A 131 -14.46 1.65 6.40
CA SER A 131 -13.11 1.90 5.86
C SER A 131 -12.29 2.86 6.73
N LYS A 132 -12.93 3.86 7.35
CA LYS A 132 -12.26 4.79 8.27
C LYS A 132 -11.80 4.09 9.54
N VAL A 133 -12.63 3.21 10.09
CA VAL A 133 -12.29 2.41 11.27
C VAL A 133 -11.17 1.43 10.93
N ALA A 134 -11.23 0.74 9.78
CA ALA A 134 -10.17 -0.15 9.32
C ALA A 134 -8.83 0.60 9.15
N PHE A 135 -8.84 1.76 8.50
CA PHE A 135 -7.65 2.60 8.33
C PHE A 135 -7.05 3.04 9.66
N ALA A 136 -7.88 3.55 10.59
CA ALA A 136 -7.41 4.00 11.90
C ALA A 136 -6.83 2.83 12.73
N ARG A 137 -7.47 1.66 12.72
CA ARG A 137 -6.95 0.47 13.40
C ARG A 137 -5.67 -0.06 12.76
N MET A 138 -5.50 0.09 11.44
CA MET A 138 -4.24 -0.22 10.77
C MET A 138 -3.12 0.69 11.26
N VAL A 139 -3.35 2.01 11.32
CA VAL A 139 -2.39 2.98 11.86
C VAL A 139 -1.99 2.64 13.30
N GLU A 140 -2.97 2.36 14.17
CA GLU A 140 -2.70 1.93 15.54
C GLU A 140 -1.80 0.68 15.58
N ARG A 141 -2.10 -0.34 14.76
CA ARG A 141 -1.31 -1.58 14.69
C ARG A 141 0.11 -1.31 14.19
N LEU A 142 0.28 -0.49 13.15
CA LEU A 142 1.58 -0.15 12.59
C LEU A 142 2.46 0.57 13.62
N ARG A 143 1.89 1.53 14.34
CA ARG A 143 2.59 2.24 15.44
C ARG A 143 2.97 1.30 16.59
N LEU A 144 2.04 0.46 17.05
CA LEU A 144 2.32 -0.54 18.09
C LEU A 144 3.46 -1.48 17.70
N ARG A 145 3.60 -1.76 16.40
CA ARG A 145 4.67 -2.59 15.82
C ARG A 145 5.91 -1.79 15.39
N LYS A 146 5.96 -0.49 15.67
CA LYS A 146 7.08 0.42 15.38
C LYS A 146 7.45 0.49 13.88
N PHE A 147 6.47 0.36 13.00
CA PHE A 147 6.67 0.65 11.58
C PHE A 147 6.97 2.14 11.41
N ARG A 148 7.85 2.45 10.45
CA ARG A 148 8.27 3.83 10.15
C ARG A 148 7.49 4.46 8.99
N LEU A 149 6.82 3.65 8.18
CA LEU A 149 6.18 4.08 6.95
C LEU A 149 4.84 3.38 6.77
N PHE A 150 3.81 4.15 6.43
CA PHE A 150 2.57 3.65 5.85
C PHE A 150 2.38 4.31 4.49
N ASP A 151 2.85 3.65 3.44
CA ASP A 151 2.74 4.08 2.04
C ASP A 151 1.28 3.95 1.58
N VAL A 152 0.73 5.02 1.01
CA VAL A 152 -0.59 5.02 0.35
C VAL A 152 -0.49 5.39 -1.13
N GLN A 153 0.74 5.33 -1.66
CA GLN A 153 1.11 5.50 -3.05
C GLN A 153 0.75 6.88 -3.64
N VAL A 154 -0.48 7.05 -4.10
CA VAL A 154 -0.94 8.25 -4.81
C VAL A 154 -2.04 8.92 -4.01
N MET A 155 -1.92 10.24 -3.84
CA MET A 155 -2.89 11.01 -3.09
C MET A 155 -4.26 10.97 -3.78
N SER A 156 -5.31 10.85 -2.97
CA SER A 156 -6.68 11.02 -3.42
C SER A 156 -7.42 11.98 -2.48
N PRO A 157 -8.53 12.61 -2.92
CA PRO A 157 -9.34 13.44 -2.05
C PRO A 157 -9.82 12.72 -0.79
N HIS A 158 -10.01 11.40 -0.85
CA HIS A 158 -10.36 10.63 0.34
C HIS A 158 -9.18 10.52 1.32
N LEU A 159 -7.99 10.17 0.83
CA LEU A 159 -6.79 9.99 1.66
C LEU A 159 -6.36 11.30 2.33
N SER A 160 -6.47 12.44 1.65
CA SER A 160 -6.16 13.74 2.25
C SER A 160 -7.07 14.03 3.45
N THR A 161 -8.36 13.68 3.37
CA THR A 161 -9.30 13.84 4.50
C THR A 161 -8.98 12.96 5.69
N LEU A 162 -8.25 11.84 5.48
CA LEU A 162 -7.83 10.95 6.55
C LEU A 162 -6.56 11.44 7.26
N GLY A 163 -5.86 12.44 6.71
CA GLY A 163 -4.58 12.96 7.23
C GLY A 163 -3.34 12.43 6.52
N CYS A 164 -3.49 11.82 5.34
CA CYS A 164 -2.34 11.48 4.50
C CYS A 164 -1.68 12.76 3.98
N VAL A 165 -0.37 12.72 3.81
CA VAL A 165 0.44 13.82 3.30
C VAL A 165 1.38 13.32 2.19
N GLU A 166 1.94 14.25 1.44
CA GLU A 166 2.85 13.97 0.33
C GLU A 166 4.30 14.26 0.73
N LEU A 167 5.21 13.47 0.17
CA LEU A 167 6.65 13.68 0.21
C LEU A 167 7.17 13.77 -1.23
N SER A 168 8.30 14.44 -1.44
CA SER A 168 9.03 14.24 -2.69
C SER A 168 9.46 12.77 -2.79
N ARG A 169 9.57 12.25 -4.01
CA ARG A 169 10.05 10.89 -4.25
C ARG A 169 11.40 10.64 -3.58
N ASP A 170 12.31 11.62 -3.59
CA ASP A 170 13.61 11.48 -2.96
C ASP A 170 13.53 11.35 -1.43
N GLU A 171 12.66 12.11 -0.76
CA GLU A 171 12.43 11.97 0.68
C GLU A 171 11.83 10.61 1.02
N TYR A 172 10.84 10.16 0.24
CA TYR A 172 10.24 8.85 0.40
C TYR A 172 11.28 7.72 0.24
N LEU A 173 12.10 7.76 -0.80
CA LEU A 173 13.11 6.73 -1.06
C LEU A 173 14.17 6.67 0.05
N ARG A 174 14.57 7.80 0.65
CA ARG A 174 15.46 7.79 1.83
C ARG A 174 14.84 7.07 3.02
N ILE A 175 13.52 7.17 3.22
CA ILE A 175 12.80 6.45 4.27
C ILE A 175 12.76 4.95 3.95
N VAL A 176 12.44 4.58 2.71
CA VAL A 176 12.41 3.18 2.26
C VAL A 176 13.78 2.52 2.41
N GLU A 177 14.85 3.16 1.93
CA GLU A 177 16.22 2.65 2.04
C GLU A 177 16.61 2.41 3.51
N ARG A 178 16.19 3.29 4.43
CA ARG A 178 16.37 3.11 5.87
C ARG A 178 15.56 1.93 6.40
N CYS A 179 14.29 1.81 6.01
CA CYS A 179 13.44 0.69 6.43
C CYS A 179 14.00 -0.65 5.96
N VAL A 180 14.43 -0.77 4.71
CA VAL A 180 15.00 -2.00 4.15
C VAL A 180 16.31 -2.38 4.83
N ARG A 181 17.17 -1.41 5.13
CA ARG A 181 18.42 -1.65 5.88
C ARG A 181 18.18 -2.09 7.32
N ASP A 182 17.20 -1.46 7.98
CA ASP A 182 16.86 -1.74 9.39
C ASP A 182 15.96 -2.99 9.54
N SER A 183 15.43 -3.52 8.45
CA SER A 183 14.57 -4.70 8.46
C SER A 183 15.37 -5.91 8.91
N ILE A 184 14.92 -6.56 9.98
CA ILE A 184 15.44 -7.85 10.43
C ILE A 184 15.26 -8.85 9.27
N PRO A 185 16.32 -9.51 8.77
CA PRO A 185 16.13 -10.67 7.91
C PRO A 185 15.31 -11.68 8.71
N PHE A 186 14.21 -12.14 8.12
CA PHE A 186 13.19 -13.00 8.73
C PHE A 186 13.72 -14.02 9.74
#